data_AF-A0A523BMW3-F1
#
_entry.id   AF-A0A523BMW3-F1
#
_cell.length_a   1.000
_cell.length_b   1.000
_cell.length_c   1.000
_cell.angle_alpha   90.00
_cell.angle_beta   90.00
_cell.angle_gamma   90.00
#
_symmetry.space_group_name_H-M   'P 1'
#
loop_
_entity.id
_entity.type
_entity.pdbx_description
1 polymer ?
#
loop_
_entity_poly.entity_id
_entity_poly.type
_entity_poly.pdbx_seq_one_letter_code
_entity_poly.pdbx_strand_id
1 'polypeptide(L)'
;MVSLLRRYGVGKSAFLALIVAVLVLIAVLVLMQAKAPVQQPQKGITLRVITRHGYDILDVAKSEFLASDYAKKYNIVNVEWLSIDPGEWVDVIKASASKPGQEIDVAWGGGPTLFDLLVRQGLLRPIDSDLVISVSKEIPDELSGAIMKHELRWKLLWVAAAISSFGFTVNTNYLQKAGLPMPDKWIDLANETFAKTLPIPSVGTADASVSTSNTRMFEIILQDYGWVKGWQILTLLGANARIYDESGLVRDAVIRGDVGVGTTIDFYGYTAQLEKPEFCRYIVPSDGSIVNGDPIALLSTTKNPEAAQAFIAWVLSTEGQKIWLDPRVNRMPANPRVFDTPEGKKREDLRIAYENTMKVLAINFSDEVASSYEQSLIWFFYSTITAVHDKLQNTWEKLAKAKLDGKISESEFLRLVEMMTDPTKLSFKDPKTGKVETFTESYAKSINEALFTDVDYRKSLIEAWKKAATARYDMILEELKKLG
;
A
#
# COMPACT_ATOMS: atom_id res chain seq x y z
N MET A 1 15.20 -73.45 45.36
CA MET A 1 14.86 -72.21 46.11
C MET A 1 14.34 -72.51 47.52
N VAL A 2 13.41 -73.45 47.70
CA VAL A 2 12.91 -73.87 49.03
C VAL A 2 14.00 -74.51 49.91
N SER A 3 15.04 -75.13 49.33
CA SER A 3 16.16 -75.73 50.08
C SER A 3 17.21 -74.72 50.59
N LEU A 4 17.32 -73.51 50.00
CA LEU A 4 18.22 -72.46 50.49
C LEU A 4 17.65 -71.70 51.70
N LEU A 5 16.32 -71.66 51.83
CA LEU A 5 15.62 -70.84 52.83
C LEU A 5 15.60 -71.45 54.24
N ARG A 6 15.92 -72.74 54.39
CA ARG A 6 16.01 -73.39 55.72
C ARG A 6 17.29 -73.06 56.49
N ARG A 7 18.35 -72.56 55.83
CA ARG A 7 19.65 -72.26 56.48
C ARG A 7 19.71 -70.90 57.19
N TYR A 8 18.73 -70.01 57.00
CA TYR A 8 18.79 -68.63 57.51
C TYR A 8 17.63 -68.22 58.41
N GLY A 9 16.83 -69.16 58.94
CA GLY A 9 15.83 -68.86 59.98
C GLY A 9 14.71 -67.88 59.56
N VAL A 10 14.49 -67.67 58.27
CA VAL A 10 13.45 -66.76 57.77
C VAL A 10 12.11 -67.50 57.82
N GLY A 11 11.27 -67.16 58.79
CA GLY A 11 9.91 -67.69 58.90
C GLY A 11 9.08 -67.39 57.65
N LYS A 12 8.13 -68.28 57.30
CA LYS A 12 7.27 -68.14 56.11
C LYS A 12 6.62 -66.75 55.98
N SER A 13 6.31 -66.12 57.11
CA SER A 13 5.77 -64.76 57.23
C SER A 13 6.76 -63.66 56.77
N ALA A 14 8.05 -63.80 57.07
CA ALA A 14 9.08 -62.83 56.66
C ALA A 14 9.39 -62.92 55.15
N PHE A 15 9.31 -64.13 54.58
CA PHE A 15 9.47 -64.32 53.14
C PHE A 15 8.27 -63.74 52.35
N LEU A 16 7.05 -63.93 52.87
CA LEU A 16 5.85 -63.35 52.29
C LEU A 16 5.88 -61.81 52.35
N ALA A 17 6.35 -61.24 53.46
CA ALA A 17 6.53 -59.80 53.61
C ALA A 17 7.56 -59.24 52.61
N LEU A 18 8.64 -59.97 52.34
CA LEU A 18 9.65 -59.55 51.36
C LEU A 18 9.09 -59.55 49.93
N ILE A 19 8.29 -60.57 49.57
CA ILE A 19 7.62 -60.63 48.26
C ILE A 19 6.62 -59.49 48.10
N VAL A 20 5.81 -59.22 49.13
CA VAL A 20 4.86 -58.10 49.11
C VAL A 20 5.60 -56.78 49.00
N ALA A 21 6.69 -56.59 49.74
CA ALA A 21 7.50 -55.38 49.64
C ALA A 21 8.10 -55.18 48.25
N VAL A 22 8.60 -56.25 47.62
CA VAL A 22 9.13 -56.20 46.24
C VAL A 22 8.03 -55.92 45.23
N LEU A 23 6.86 -56.54 45.36
CA LEU A 23 5.71 -56.29 44.48
C LEU A 23 5.17 -54.87 44.62
N VAL A 24 5.15 -54.32 45.85
CA VAL A 24 4.80 -52.92 46.09
C VAL A 24 5.86 -52.00 45.47
N LEU A 25 7.15 -52.32 45.61
CA LEU A 25 8.22 -51.53 45.01
C LEU A 25 8.13 -51.51 43.48
N ILE A 26 7.85 -52.67 42.87
CA ILE A 26 7.64 -52.80 41.42
C ILE A 26 6.39 -52.03 40.99
N ALA A 27 5.28 -52.14 41.74
CA ALA A 27 4.07 -51.38 41.45
C ALA A 27 4.30 -49.86 41.54
N VAL A 28 5.07 -49.39 42.53
CA VAL A 28 5.46 -47.99 42.68
C VAL A 28 6.38 -47.55 41.53
N LEU A 29 7.34 -48.38 41.12
CA LEU A 29 8.20 -48.11 39.96
C LEU A 29 7.42 -48.06 38.64
N VAL A 30 6.44 -48.94 38.45
CA VAL A 30 5.54 -48.92 37.28
C VAL A 30 4.63 -47.69 37.32
N LEU A 31 4.10 -47.31 38.48
CA LEU A 31 3.32 -46.07 38.66
C LEU A 31 4.16 -44.80 38.47
N MET A 32 5.46 -44.84 38.78
CA MET A 32 6.40 -43.75 38.52
C MET A 32 6.80 -43.66 37.05
N GLN A 33 6.89 -44.78 36.32
CA GLN A 33 7.16 -44.79 34.87
C GLN A 33 5.91 -44.50 34.02
N ALA A 34 4.70 -44.75 34.54
CA ALA A 34 3.44 -44.47 33.85
C ALA A 34 3.03 -42.99 33.85
N LYS A 35 3.79 -42.12 34.53
CA LYS A 35 3.68 -40.65 34.41
C LYS A 35 4.78 -40.11 33.51
N ALA A 36 4.76 -40.50 32.24
CA ALA A 36 5.26 -39.57 31.23
C ALA A 36 4.47 -38.26 31.38
N PRO A 37 5.09 -37.08 31.42
CA PRO A 37 4.34 -35.84 31.45
C PRO A 37 3.41 -35.84 30.24
N VAL A 38 2.11 -35.86 30.48
CA VAL A 38 1.11 -35.59 29.45
C VAL A 38 1.46 -34.19 28.96
N GLN A 39 2.03 -34.11 27.76
CA GLN A 39 2.30 -32.85 27.10
C GLN A 39 0.95 -32.14 27.01
N GLN A 40 0.76 -31.09 27.81
CA GLN A 40 -0.47 -30.31 27.74
C GLN A 40 -0.63 -29.89 26.28
N PRO A 41 -1.83 -30.04 25.68
CA PRO A 41 -2.04 -29.58 24.30
C PRO A 41 -1.58 -28.13 24.24
N GLN A 42 -0.53 -27.90 23.45
CA GLN A 42 0.11 -26.60 23.35
C GLN A 42 -0.97 -25.61 22.92
N LYS A 43 -1.25 -24.61 23.74
CA LYS A 43 -2.31 -23.63 23.46
C LYS A 43 -2.04 -23.04 22.07
N GLY A 44 -3.00 -23.14 21.17
CA GLY A 44 -2.85 -22.67 19.79
C GLY A 44 -2.43 -21.20 19.73
N ILE A 45 -1.58 -20.88 18.75
CA ILE A 45 -1.04 -19.53 18.55
C ILE A 45 -2.01 -18.71 17.71
N THR A 46 -2.31 -17.49 18.16
CA THR A 46 -2.96 -16.46 17.35
C THR A 46 -1.87 -15.48 16.92
N LEU A 47 -1.63 -15.37 15.62
CA LEU A 47 -0.73 -14.34 15.09
C LEU A 47 -1.46 -13.00 14.99
N ARG A 48 -0.78 -11.93 15.37
CA ARG A 48 -1.28 -10.56 15.21
C ARG A 48 -0.54 -9.87 14.08
N VAL A 49 -1.26 -9.45 13.04
CA VAL A 49 -0.68 -8.87 11.82
C VAL A 49 -1.25 -7.48 11.60
N ILE A 50 -0.37 -6.47 11.63
CA ILE A 50 -0.74 -5.09 11.25
C ILE A 50 -0.67 -4.94 9.74
N THR A 51 -1.71 -4.39 9.13
CA THR A 51 -1.89 -4.46 7.68
C THR A 51 -2.70 -3.30 7.09
N ARG A 52 -2.46 -3.00 5.82
CA ARG A 52 -3.22 -2.06 4.99
C ARG A 52 -4.11 -2.73 3.95
N HIS A 53 -4.11 -4.06 3.89
CA HIS A 53 -4.90 -4.78 2.89
C HIS A 53 -6.40 -4.68 3.16
N GLY A 54 -7.17 -4.66 2.07
CA GLY A 54 -8.62 -4.76 2.12
C GLY A 54 -9.10 -6.12 2.59
N TYR A 55 -10.36 -6.18 3.05
CA TYR A 55 -10.95 -7.41 3.56
C TYR A 55 -10.97 -8.55 2.53
N ASP A 56 -11.09 -8.22 1.25
CA ASP A 56 -11.00 -9.14 0.12
C ASP A 56 -9.70 -9.97 0.11
N ILE A 57 -8.57 -9.34 0.41
CA ILE A 57 -7.27 -10.03 0.54
C ILE A 57 -7.20 -10.77 1.87
N LEU A 58 -7.60 -10.12 2.97
CA LEU A 58 -7.43 -10.65 4.32
C LEU A 58 -8.28 -11.91 4.60
N ASP A 59 -9.48 -11.97 4.02
CA ASP A 59 -10.39 -13.12 4.13
C ASP A 59 -9.82 -14.36 3.43
N VAL A 60 -9.39 -14.19 2.17
CA VAL A 60 -8.76 -15.26 1.38
C VAL A 60 -7.46 -15.70 2.04
N ALA A 61 -6.61 -14.75 2.44
CA ALA A 61 -5.34 -15.05 3.08
C ALA A 61 -5.52 -15.85 4.36
N LYS A 62 -6.48 -15.47 5.22
CA LYS A 62 -6.76 -16.17 6.47
C LYS A 62 -7.23 -17.60 6.21
N SER A 63 -8.18 -17.78 5.30
CA SER A 63 -8.72 -19.09 4.95
C SER A 63 -7.64 -20.03 4.44
N GLU A 64 -6.89 -19.59 3.41
CA GLU A 64 -5.86 -20.41 2.77
C GLU A 64 -4.68 -20.68 3.71
N PHE A 65 -4.25 -19.69 4.49
CA PHE A 65 -3.15 -19.88 5.43
C PHE A 65 -3.49 -20.89 6.52
N LEU A 66 -4.66 -20.77 7.17
CA LEU A 66 -5.04 -21.67 8.26
C LEU A 66 -5.27 -23.11 7.77
N ALA A 67 -5.59 -23.30 6.49
CA ALA A 67 -5.68 -24.62 5.86
C ALA A 67 -4.32 -25.22 5.47
N SER A 68 -3.27 -24.39 5.37
CA SER A 68 -1.93 -24.79 4.92
C SER A 68 -1.18 -25.64 5.95
N ASP A 69 -0.14 -26.34 5.48
CA ASP A 69 0.74 -27.10 6.36
C ASP A 69 1.65 -26.21 7.21
N TYR A 70 1.86 -24.95 6.80
CA TYR A 70 2.55 -23.95 7.61
C TYR A 70 1.79 -23.68 8.92
N ALA A 71 0.49 -23.39 8.84
CA ALA A 71 -0.31 -23.13 10.04
C ALA A 71 -0.39 -24.37 10.95
N LYS A 72 -0.63 -25.55 10.38
CA LYS A 72 -0.71 -26.82 11.15
C LYS A 72 0.61 -27.14 11.87
N LYS A 73 1.74 -27.05 11.16
CA LYS A 73 3.07 -27.41 11.69
C LYS A 73 3.49 -26.52 12.85
N TYR A 74 3.14 -25.23 12.80
CA TYR A 74 3.51 -24.26 13.82
C TYR A 74 2.39 -24.00 14.84
N ASN A 75 1.34 -24.84 14.85
CA ASN A 75 0.19 -24.75 15.76
C ASN A 75 -0.47 -23.36 15.76
N ILE A 76 -0.56 -22.74 14.59
CA ILE A 76 -1.20 -21.45 14.38
C ILE A 76 -2.67 -21.70 14.09
N VAL A 77 -3.54 -21.24 14.98
CA VAL A 77 -4.98 -21.53 14.94
C VAL A 77 -5.80 -20.32 14.51
N ASN A 78 -5.21 -19.13 14.50
CA ASN A 78 -5.88 -17.90 14.11
C ASN A 78 -4.88 -16.84 13.64
N VAL A 79 -5.38 -15.92 12.81
CA VAL A 79 -4.72 -14.65 12.47
C VAL A 79 -5.68 -13.51 12.82
N GLU A 80 -5.20 -12.57 13.63
CA GLU A 80 -5.87 -11.32 13.97
C GLU A 80 -5.29 -10.20 13.13
N TRP A 81 -6.15 -9.57 12.32
CA TRP A 81 -5.77 -8.45 11.46
C TRP A 81 -5.96 -7.12 12.20
N LEU A 82 -4.93 -6.28 12.19
CA LEU A 82 -4.99 -4.93 12.71
C LEU A 82 -4.93 -3.95 11.52
N SER A 83 -6.10 -3.54 11.02
CA SER A 83 -6.22 -2.58 9.92
C SER A 83 -6.10 -1.14 10.45
N ILE A 84 -4.86 -0.73 10.71
CA ILE A 84 -4.52 0.55 11.34
C ILE A 84 -4.10 1.57 10.27
N ASP A 85 -4.37 2.85 10.50
CA ASP A 85 -3.88 3.93 9.64
C ASP A 85 -2.33 3.97 9.61
N PRO A 86 -1.65 4.08 8.45
CA PRO A 86 -0.20 4.02 8.36
C PRO A 86 0.49 5.05 9.25
N GLY A 87 -0.12 6.24 9.44
CA GLY A 87 0.41 7.27 10.33
C GLY A 87 0.48 6.82 11.80
N GLU A 88 -0.35 5.86 12.19
CA GLU A 88 -0.43 5.35 13.57
C GLU A 88 0.40 4.08 13.81
N TRP A 89 0.97 3.46 12.76
CA TRP A 89 1.65 2.16 12.89
C TRP A 89 2.78 2.17 13.91
N VAL A 90 3.63 3.21 13.90
CA VAL A 90 4.77 3.31 14.81
C VAL A 90 4.30 3.33 16.27
N ASP A 91 3.30 4.14 16.58
CA ASP A 91 2.78 4.30 17.94
C ASP A 91 2.01 3.06 18.38
N VAL A 92 1.21 2.46 17.50
CA VAL A 92 0.45 1.25 17.80
C VAL A 92 1.38 0.05 18.02
N ILE A 93 2.43 -0.13 17.21
CA ILE A 93 3.43 -1.19 17.41
C ILE A 93 4.14 -1.01 18.76
N LYS A 94 4.62 0.20 19.06
CA LYS A 94 5.31 0.51 20.33
C LYS A 94 4.38 0.32 21.54
N ALA A 95 3.15 0.81 21.48
CA ALA A 95 2.18 0.70 22.56
C ALA A 95 1.78 -0.76 22.80
N SER A 96 1.59 -1.54 21.74
CA SER A 96 1.23 -2.97 21.83
C SER A 96 2.35 -3.81 22.43
N ALA A 97 3.62 -3.47 22.16
CA ALA A 97 4.79 -4.12 22.74
C ALA A 97 4.85 -4.06 24.28
N SER A 98 4.22 -3.05 24.88
CA SER A 98 4.19 -2.85 26.34
C SER A 98 3.11 -3.67 27.05
N LYS A 99 2.22 -4.34 26.31
CA LYS A 99 1.06 -5.07 26.81
C LYS A 99 1.25 -6.57 26.58
N PRO A 100 1.52 -7.39 27.63
CA PRO A 100 1.75 -8.81 27.47
C PRO A 100 0.59 -9.53 26.76
N GLY A 101 0.90 -10.29 25.72
CA GLY A 101 -0.07 -11.01 24.90
C GLY A 101 -0.77 -10.14 23.86
N GLN A 102 -0.36 -8.88 23.71
CA GLN A 102 -0.87 -7.98 22.67
C GLN A 102 0.18 -7.55 21.65
N GLU A 103 1.38 -8.12 21.73
CA GLU A 103 2.45 -7.82 20.79
C GLU A 103 2.03 -8.17 19.36
N ILE A 104 2.39 -7.27 18.43
CA ILE A 104 2.15 -7.49 17.00
C ILE A 104 3.34 -8.28 16.45
N ASP A 105 3.05 -9.30 15.64
CA ASP A 105 4.04 -10.26 15.16
C ASP A 105 4.61 -9.88 13.79
N VAL A 106 3.74 -9.44 12.87
CA VAL A 106 4.06 -9.22 11.46
C VAL A 106 3.47 -7.90 10.98
N ALA A 107 4.21 -7.20 10.13
CA ALA A 107 3.71 -6.09 9.34
C ALA A 107 3.56 -6.55 7.88
N TRP A 108 2.39 -6.31 7.27
CA TRP A 108 2.10 -6.76 5.90
C TRP A 108 1.30 -5.73 5.10
N GLY A 109 1.90 -5.28 4.00
CA GLY A 109 1.30 -4.33 3.07
C GLY A 109 1.41 -2.87 3.51
N GLY A 110 1.37 -1.97 2.53
CA GLY A 110 1.50 -0.52 2.76
C GLY A 110 2.66 0.15 2.02
N GLY A 111 3.35 -0.60 1.16
CA GLY A 111 4.41 -0.12 0.28
C GLY A 111 5.78 0.11 0.97
N PRO A 112 6.86 0.28 0.20
CA PRO A 112 8.23 0.38 0.73
C PRO A 112 8.43 1.53 1.71
N THR A 113 7.83 2.70 1.44
CA THR A 113 7.97 3.90 2.29
C THR A 113 7.57 3.67 3.75
N LEU A 114 6.44 3.01 3.99
CA LEU A 114 5.99 2.69 5.34
C LEU A 114 6.98 1.74 6.03
N PHE A 115 7.52 0.77 5.30
CA PHE A 115 8.48 -0.19 5.84
C PHE A 115 9.84 0.45 6.10
N ASP A 116 10.29 1.39 5.26
CA ASP A 116 11.50 2.18 5.51
C ASP A 116 11.36 3.06 6.76
N LEU A 117 10.16 3.59 7.04
CA LEU A 117 9.87 4.24 8.31
C LEU A 117 10.03 3.24 9.48
N LEU A 118 9.48 2.02 9.37
CA LEU A 118 9.64 0.99 10.41
C LEU A 118 11.11 0.59 10.61
N VAL A 119 11.91 0.50 9.53
CA VAL A 119 13.36 0.27 9.60
C VAL A 119 14.04 1.40 10.38
N ARG A 120 13.77 2.67 10.02
CA ARG A 120 14.33 3.86 10.69
C ARG A 120 13.94 3.92 12.16
N GLN A 121 12.74 3.47 12.51
CA GLN A 121 12.24 3.40 13.89
C GLN A 121 12.73 2.17 14.68
N GLY A 122 13.51 1.27 14.06
CA GLY A 122 14.01 0.05 14.71
C GLY A 122 12.90 -0.97 15.04
N LEU A 123 11.78 -0.92 14.33
CA LEU A 123 10.60 -1.74 14.58
C LEU A 123 10.59 -3.07 13.81
N LEU A 124 11.54 -3.27 12.88
CA LEU A 124 11.70 -4.54 12.17
C LEU A 124 12.84 -5.37 12.77
N ARG A 125 12.60 -6.67 12.92
CA ARG A 125 13.63 -7.67 13.26
C ARG A 125 14.09 -8.38 11.99
N PRO A 126 15.39 -8.72 11.87
CA PRO A 126 15.88 -9.59 10.81
C PRO A 126 15.08 -10.87 10.65
N ILE A 127 14.76 -11.21 9.40
CA ILE A 127 14.27 -12.51 8.98
C ILE A 127 15.49 -13.44 8.90
N ASP A 128 15.51 -14.49 9.72
CA ASP A 128 16.63 -15.41 9.89
C ASP A 128 16.24 -16.89 9.79
N SER A 129 14.95 -17.19 9.55
CA SER A 129 14.49 -18.55 9.32
C SER A 129 14.92 -19.06 7.96
N ASP A 130 15.59 -20.23 7.93
CA ASP A 130 15.92 -20.96 6.69
C ASP A 130 14.70 -21.17 5.80
N LEU A 131 13.51 -21.34 6.39
CA LEU A 131 12.26 -21.49 5.67
C LEU A 131 11.95 -20.22 4.86
N VAL A 132 12.01 -19.04 5.49
CA VAL A 132 11.75 -17.76 4.81
C VAL A 132 12.84 -17.47 3.77
N ILE A 133 14.11 -17.70 4.13
CA ILE A 133 15.25 -17.52 3.22
C ILE A 133 15.16 -18.44 2.00
N SER A 134 14.60 -19.64 2.15
CA SER A 134 14.42 -20.57 1.02
C SER A 134 13.36 -20.08 0.03
N VAL A 135 12.19 -19.65 0.51
CA VAL A 135 11.11 -19.18 -0.36
C VAL A 135 11.40 -17.80 -0.94
N SER A 136 12.13 -16.93 -0.22
CA SER A 136 12.47 -15.60 -0.71
C SER A 136 13.41 -15.63 -1.92
N LYS A 137 14.15 -16.73 -2.15
CA LYS A 137 14.97 -16.93 -3.36
C LYS A 137 14.13 -17.08 -4.63
N GLU A 138 12.86 -17.43 -4.52
CA GLU A 138 11.94 -17.50 -5.66
C GLU A 138 11.45 -16.11 -6.09
N ILE A 139 11.60 -15.11 -5.23
CA ILE A 139 11.25 -13.72 -5.49
C ILE A 139 12.50 -13.04 -6.05
N PRO A 140 12.43 -12.36 -7.20
CA PRO A 140 13.56 -11.59 -7.73
C PRO A 140 14.02 -10.52 -6.73
N ASP A 141 15.29 -10.12 -6.75
CA ASP A 141 15.79 -9.06 -5.85
C ASP A 141 15.29 -7.67 -6.28
N GLU A 142 15.09 -7.50 -7.59
CA GLU A 142 14.60 -6.28 -8.23
C GLU A 142 13.61 -6.64 -9.34
N LEU A 143 12.56 -5.83 -9.50
CA LEU A 143 11.65 -5.89 -10.65
C LEU A 143 11.47 -4.48 -11.22
N SER A 144 11.94 -4.26 -12.45
CA SER A 144 11.77 -2.98 -13.16
C SER A 144 12.26 -1.76 -12.35
N GLY A 145 13.47 -1.82 -11.78
CA GLY A 145 14.04 -0.75 -10.95
C GLY A 145 13.57 -0.74 -9.49
N ALA A 146 12.57 -1.53 -9.14
CA ALA A 146 12.01 -1.58 -7.80
C ALA A 146 12.64 -2.69 -6.95
N ILE A 147 13.14 -2.34 -5.76
CA ILE A 147 13.63 -3.32 -4.80
C ILE A 147 12.49 -4.20 -4.29
N MET A 148 12.67 -5.51 -4.37
CA MET A 148 11.72 -6.49 -3.85
C MET A 148 12.13 -7.01 -2.47
N LYS A 149 13.35 -6.72 -2.05
CA LYS A 149 13.92 -7.14 -0.77
C LYS A 149 14.74 -6.00 -0.22
N HIS A 150 14.60 -5.77 1.08
CA HIS A 150 15.43 -4.80 1.78
C HIS A 150 16.33 -5.51 2.77
N GLU A 151 17.64 -5.27 2.64
CA GLU A 151 18.66 -5.78 3.53
C GLU A 151 19.40 -4.63 4.21
N LEU A 152 19.58 -4.73 5.52
CA LEU A 152 20.41 -3.82 6.29
C LEU A 152 21.56 -4.61 6.93
N ARG A 153 22.80 -4.30 6.55
CA ARG A 153 24.01 -5.01 7.02
C ARG A 153 23.90 -6.53 6.82
N TRP A 154 23.51 -6.95 5.60
CA TRP A 154 23.35 -8.36 5.22
C TRP A 154 22.25 -9.10 5.96
N LYS A 155 21.28 -8.37 6.53
CA LYS A 155 20.12 -8.93 7.21
C LYS A 155 18.86 -8.53 6.49
N LEU A 156 18.11 -9.53 6.01
CA LEU A 156 16.83 -9.35 5.35
C LEU A 156 15.80 -8.80 6.35
N LEU A 157 15.22 -7.64 6.06
CA LEU A 157 14.23 -6.98 6.93
C LEU A 157 12.81 -7.14 6.40
N TRP A 158 12.63 -7.02 5.09
CA TRP A 158 11.34 -7.23 4.44
C TRP A 158 11.50 -7.80 3.04
N VAL A 159 10.45 -8.46 2.56
CA VAL A 159 10.35 -9.02 1.19
C VAL A 159 9.00 -8.65 0.59
N ALA A 160 8.94 -8.34 -0.70
CA ALA A 160 7.70 -8.08 -1.43
C ALA A 160 6.88 -9.36 -1.61
N ALA A 161 5.60 -9.32 -1.27
CA ALA A 161 4.64 -10.41 -1.44
C ALA A 161 3.82 -10.26 -2.74
N ALA A 162 3.68 -9.03 -3.24
CA ALA A 162 3.00 -8.68 -4.48
C ALA A 162 3.72 -7.50 -5.14
N ILE A 163 3.41 -7.23 -6.41
CA ILE A 163 3.85 -6.00 -7.08
C ILE A 163 2.66 -5.15 -7.51
N SER A 164 2.91 -3.85 -7.67
CA SER A 164 1.95 -2.90 -8.21
C SER A 164 2.62 -1.87 -9.11
N SER A 165 2.00 -1.56 -10.25
CA SER A 165 2.29 -0.37 -11.06
C SER A 165 1.20 0.70 -10.92
N PHE A 166 1.54 1.93 -11.30
CA PHE A 166 0.68 3.11 -11.14
C PHE A 166 0.35 3.74 -12.50
N GLY A 167 -0.91 4.12 -12.68
CA GLY A 167 -1.40 4.56 -13.99
C GLY A 167 -2.83 5.01 -13.97
N PHE A 168 -3.55 4.75 -15.06
CA PHE A 168 -4.96 5.10 -15.16
C PHE A 168 -5.75 4.05 -15.95
N THR A 169 -7.02 3.91 -15.60
CA THR A 169 -7.98 3.08 -16.33
C THR A 169 -8.82 3.97 -17.23
N VAL A 170 -8.99 3.57 -18.48
CA VAL A 170 -9.87 4.25 -19.44
C VAL A 170 -11.14 3.46 -19.69
N ASN A 171 -12.20 4.14 -20.10
CA ASN A 171 -13.39 3.57 -20.73
C ASN A 171 -13.43 4.03 -22.19
N THR A 172 -13.05 3.14 -23.12
CA THR A 172 -12.89 3.47 -24.54
C THR A 172 -14.20 3.90 -25.21
N ASN A 173 -15.34 3.33 -24.79
CA ASN A 173 -16.66 3.70 -25.29
C ASN A 173 -17.09 5.09 -24.82
N TYR A 174 -16.76 5.48 -23.59
CA TYR A 174 -16.95 6.86 -23.14
C TYR A 174 -16.11 7.81 -24.00
N LEU A 175 -14.81 7.56 -24.13
CA LEU A 175 -13.90 8.43 -24.87
C LEU A 175 -14.35 8.63 -26.32
N GLN A 176 -14.78 7.54 -26.98
CA GLN A 176 -15.32 7.59 -28.33
C GLN A 176 -16.58 8.46 -28.42
N LYS A 177 -17.55 8.29 -27.50
CA LYS A 177 -18.80 9.05 -27.48
C LYS A 177 -18.58 10.53 -27.17
N ALA A 178 -17.62 10.84 -26.30
CA ALA A 178 -17.26 12.20 -25.93
C ALA A 178 -16.34 12.89 -26.96
N GLY A 179 -15.84 12.16 -27.97
CA GLY A 179 -14.89 12.69 -28.94
C GLY A 179 -13.54 13.06 -28.31
N LEU A 180 -13.14 12.34 -27.27
CA LEU A 180 -11.89 12.55 -26.54
C LEU A 180 -10.80 11.58 -27.01
N PRO A 181 -9.52 12.01 -27.04
CA PRO A 181 -8.42 11.13 -27.39
C PRO A 181 -8.18 10.07 -26.31
N MET A 182 -7.58 8.96 -26.71
CA MET A 182 -7.00 8.01 -25.77
C MET A 182 -5.74 8.63 -25.15
N PRO A 183 -5.68 8.83 -23.82
CA PRO A 183 -4.46 9.28 -23.16
C PRO A 183 -3.44 8.14 -23.10
N ASP A 184 -2.16 8.49 -23.15
CA ASP A 184 -1.02 7.56 -23.01
C ASP A 184 -0.05 8.00 -21.90
N LYS A 185 -0.14 9.27 -21.50
CA LYS A 185 0.78 9.95 -20.58
C LYS A 185 0.06 10.62 -19.42
N TRP A 186 0.71 10.77 -18.27
CA TRP A 186 0.20 11.58 -17.16
C TRP A 186 -0.16 13.00 -17.60
N ILE A 187 0.70 13.62 -18.42
CA ILE A 187 0.46 14.99 -18.91
C ILE A 187 -0.78 15.10 -19.81
N ASP A 188 -1.24 14.00 -20.43
CA ASP A 188 -2.44 14.02 -21.28
C ASP A 188 -3.71 14.29 -20.44
N LEU A 189 -3.74 13.82 -19.18
CA LEU A 189 -4.86 14.06 -18.26
C LEU A 189 -5.00 15.54 -17.87
N ALA A 190 -3.93 16.32 -18.01
CA ALA A 190 -3.88 17.76 -17.77
C ALA A 190 -4.23 18.59 -19.02
N ASN A 191 -4.45 17.96 -20.18
CA ASN A 191 -4.67 18.67 -21.44
C ASN A 191 -6.03 19.38 -21.48
N GLU A 192 -6.09 20.55 -22.12
CA GLU A 192 -7.33 21.32 -22.32
C GLU A 192 -8.38 20.59 -23.17
N THR A 193 -7.99 19.55 -23.91
CA THR A 193 -8.92 18.71 -24.67
C THR A 193 -9.94 18.02 -23.76
N PHE A 194 -9.53 17.61 -22.55
CA PHE A 194 -10.44 17.03 -21.55
C PHE A 194 -11.35 18.09 -20.90
N ALA A 195 -11.00 19.37 -20.99
CA ALA A 195 -11.84 20.46 -20.50
C ALA A 195 -13.10 20.68 -21.36
N LYS A 196 -13.16 20.12 -22.59
CA LYS A 196 -14.30 20.26 -23.52
C LYS A 196 -15.62 19.74 -22.95
N THR A 197 -15.58 18.80 -22.01
CA THR A 197 -16.78 18.21 -21.41
C THR A 197 -17.18 18.91 -20.11
N LEU A 198 -16.36 19.82 -19.58
CA LEU A 198 -16.69 20.56 -18.37
C LEU A 198 -17.99 21.36 -18.57
N PRO A 199 -18.82 21.49 -17.51
CA PRO A 199 -18.56 21.09 -16.13
C PRO A 199 -18.83 19.60 -15.82
N ILE A 200 -19.06 18.74 -16.82
CA ILE A 200 -19.16 17.29 -16.63
C ILE A 200 -17.77 16.67 -16.81
N PRO A 201 -17.06 16.29 -15.74
CA PRO A 201 -15.67 15.88 -15.83
C PRO A 201 -15.54 14.52 -16.53
N SER A 202 -14.57 14.39 -17.43
CA SER A 202 -14.26 13.12 -18.09
C SER A 202 -13.12 12.36 -17.41
N VAL A 203 -12.41 13.01 -16.49
CA VAL A 203 -11.34 12.42 -15.68
C VAL A 203 -11.88 12.18 -14.26
N GLY A 204 -11.38 11.15 -13.58
CA GLY A 204 -11.62 10.89 -12.16
C GLY A 204 -10.30 10.73 -11.42
N THR A 205 -10.21 11.30 -10.22
CA THR A 205 -9.09 11.08 -9.30
C THR A 205 -9.58 11.02 -7.87
N ALA A 206 -8.85 10.31 -7.00
CA ALA A 206 -9.15 10.36 -5.57
C ALA A 206 -8.42 11.52 -4.90
N ASP A 207 -8.97 12.05 -3.82
CA ASP A 207 -8.29 13.06 -3.00
C ASP A 207 -7.06 12.46 -2.30
N ALA A 208 -5.96 13.22 -2.27
CA ALA A 208 -4.69 12.81 -1.69
C ALA A 208 -4.83 12.48 -0.19
N SER A 209 -5.75 13.14 0.52
CA SER A 209 -5.93 12.99 1.96
C SER A 209 -6.54 11.64 2.38
N VAL A 210 -7.15 10.93 1.44
CA VAL A 210 -7.90 9.68 1.68
C VAL A 210 -7.44 8.53 0.80
N SER A 211 -6.43 8.72 -0.06
CA SER A 211 -5.99 7.71 -1.01
C SER A 211 -4.46 7.67 -1.19
N THR A 212 -3.81 6.70 -0.55
CA THR A 212 -2.36 6.47 -0.66
C THR A 212 -1.90 6.17 -2.09
N SER A 213 -2.69 5.44 -2.89
CA SER A 213 -2.30 5.12 -4.28
C SER A 213 -2.29 6.36 -5.18
N ASN A 214 -3.26 7.26 -5.01
CA ASN A 214 -3.29 8.55 -5.72
C ASN A 214 -2.18 9.49 -5.22
N THR A 215 -1.94 9.55 -3.91
CA THR A 215 -0.76 10.27 -3.38
C THR A 215 0.53 9.78 -4.03
N ARG A 216 0.72 8.46 -4.17
CA ARG A 216 1.88 7.92 -4.91
C ARG A 216 1.90 8.33 -6.38
N MET A 217 0.76 8.32 -7.07
CA MET A 217 0.68 8.83 -8.46
C MET A 217 1.08 10.31 -8.54
N PHE A 218 0.73 11.12 -7.54
CA PHE A 218 1.12 12.53 -7.49
C PHE A 218 2.62 12.70 -7.23
N GLU A 219 3.21 11.89 -6.36
CA GLU A 219 4.66 11.85 -6.13
C GLU A 219 5.43 11.43 -7.39
N ILE A 220 4.93 10.45 -8.15
CA ILE A 220 5.51 10.02 -9.44
C ILE A 220 5.55 11.22 -10.40
N ILE A 221 4.42 11.92 -10.56
CA ILE A 221 4.33 13.11 -11.42
C ILE A 221 5.31 14.20 -10.95
N LEU A 222 5.42 14.46 -9.65
CA LEU A 222 6.31 15.49 -9.12
C LEU A 222 7.80 15.17 -9.28
N GLN A 223 8.19 13.90 -9.13
CA GLN A 223 9.58 13.50 -9.27
C GLN A 223 10.01 13.38 -10.73
N ASP A 224 9.11 12.95 -11.62
CA ASP A 224 9.40 12.82 -13.04
C ASP A 224 9.45 14.17 -13.76
N TYR A 225 8.45 15.03 -13.51
CA TYR A 225 8.35 16.34 -14.16
C TYR A 225 9.10 17.45 -13.42
N GLY A 226 9.56 17.19 -12.20
CA GLY A 226 10.07 18.20 -11.29
C GLY A 226 8.96 19.04 -10.65
N TRP A 227 9.29 19.73 -9.56
CA TRP A 227 8.31 20.33 -8.65
C TRP A 227 7.32 21.28 -9.34
N VAL A 228 7.81 22.27 -10.10
CA VAL A 228 6.94 23.27 -10.73
C VAL A 228 6.04 22.62 -11.79
N LYS A 229 6.62 21.90 -12.75
CA LYS A 229 5.85 21.31 -13.85
C LYS A 229 4.92 20.20 -13.37
N GLY A 230 5.33 19.41 -12.39
CA GLY A 230 4.49 18.40 -11.76
C GLY A 230 3.26 19.01 -11.10
N TRP A 231 3.41 20.08 -10.31
CA TRP A 231 2.25 20.79 -9.75
C TRP A 231 1.35 21.44 -10.81
N GLN A 232 1.91 21.89 -11.93
CA GLN A 232 1.09 22.35 -13.06
C GLN A 232 0.21 21.21 -13.60
N ILE A 233 0.78 20.02 -13.78
CA ILE A 233 0.05 18.82 -14.22
C ILE A 233 -1.01 18.43 -13.20
N LEU A 234 -0.67 18.35 -11.91
CA LEU A 234 -1.61 17.99 -10.84
C LEU A 234 -2.79 18.95 -10.75
N THR A 235 -2.54 20.25 -10.86
CA THR A 235 -3.60 21.27 -10.80
C THR A 235 -4.56 21.14 -11.98
N LEU A 236 -4.05 20.95 -13.20
CA LEU A 236 -4.88 20.80 -14.40
C LEU A 236 -5.59 19.44 -14.46
N LEU A 237 -4.94 18.36 -14.03
CA LEU A 237 -5.55 17.05 -13.86
C LEU A 237 -6.73 17.16 -12.89
N GLY A 238 -6.52 17.76 -11.72
CA GLY A 238 -7.58 18.01 -10.74
C GLY A 238 -8.73 18.87 -11.29
N ALA A 239 -8.41 19.88 -12.11
CA ALA A 239 -9.41 20.72 -12.76
C ALA A 239 -10.25 19.97 -13.82
N ASN A 240 -9.63 19.02 -14.55
CA ASN A 240 -10.32 18.13 -15.49
C ASN A 240 -11.09 16.99 -14.80
N ALA A 241 -10.82 16.74 -13.51
CA ALA A 241 -11.30 15.57 -12.81
C ALA A 241 -12.54 15.83 -11.95
N ARG A 242 -13.32 14.78 -11.75
CA ARG A 242 -14.16 14.61 -10.55
C ARG A 242 -13.29 14.04 -9.43
N ILE A 243 -13.39 14.64 -8.23
CA ILE A 243 -12.68 14.17 -7.04
C ILE A 243 -13.55 13.13 -6.31
N TYR A 244 -12.94 12.01 -5.92
CA TYR A 244 -13.57 10.92 -5.18
C TYR A 244 -12.91 10.71 -3.81
N ASP A 245 -13.68 10.20 -2.85
CA ASP A 245 -13.22 9.99 -1.47
C ASP A 245 -12.43 8.69 -1.27
N GLU A 246 -12.25 7.88 -2.32
CA GLU A 246 -11.36 6.71 -2.32
C GLU A 246 -11.05 6.25 -3.76
N SER A 247 -9.95 5.52 -3.92
CA SER A 247 -9.52 4.99 -5.24
C SER A 247 -10.49 3.97 -5.83
N GLY A 248 -11.21 3.20 -5.01
CA GLY A 248 -12.18 2.21 -5.47
C GLY A 248 -13.36 2.86 -6.22
N LEU A 249 -13.82 4.02 -5.75
CA LEU A 249 -14.88 4.78 -6.43
C LEU A 249 -14.43 5.32 -7.79
N VAL A 250 -13.14 5.66 -7.96
CA VAL A 250 -12.57 6.06 -9.26
C VAL A 250 -12.64 4.88 -10.24
N ARG A 251 -12.24 3.68 -9.82
CA ARG A 251 -12.37 2.45 -10.62
C ARG A 251 -13.82 2.23 -11.04
N ASP A 252 -14.74 2.26 -10.07
CA ASP A 252 -16.14 1.96 -10.34
C ASP A 252 -16.79 2.99 -11.27
N ALA A 253 -16.39 4.25 -11.18
CA ALA A 253 -16.84 5.30 -12.09
C ALA A 253 -16.40 5.04 -13.54
N VAL A 254 -15.16 4.56 -13.76
CA VAL A 254 -14.69 4.17 -15.09
C VAL A 254 -15.45 2.94 -15.61
N ILE A 255 -15.69 1.94 -14.75
CA ILE A 255 -16.46 0.72 -15.08
C ILE A 255 -17.89 1.08 -15.53
N ARG A 256 -18.56 1.97 -14.79
CA ARG A 256 -19.91 2.44 -15.12
C ARG A 256 -19.94 3.38 -16.33
N GLY A 257 -18.80 3.96 -16.69
CA GLY A 257 -18.73 5.00 -17.72
C GLY A 257 -19.25 6.35 -17.24
N ASP A 258 -19.17 6.63 -15.94
CA ASP A 258 -19.45 7.96 -15.37
C ASP A 258 -18.33 8.95 -15.74
N VAL A 259 -17.10 8.44 -15.92
CA VAL A 259 -15.93 9.16 -16.43
C VAL A 259 -15.22 8.31 -17.50
N GLY A 260 -14.49 8.96 -18.40
CA GLY A 260 -13.73 8.31 -19.47
C GLY A 260 -12.35 7.82 -19.05
N VAL A 261 -11.76 8.44 -18.03
CA VAL A 261 -10.43 8.10 -17.50
C VAL A 261 -10.44 8.25 -15.99
N GLY A 262 -9.77 7.35 -15.27
CA GLY A 262 -9.61 7.44 -13.83
C GLY A 262 -8.19 7.05 -13.40
N THR A 263 -7.56 7.84 -12.53
CA THR A 263 -6.26 7.49 -11.93
C THR A 263 -6.43 6.28 -11.00
N THR A 264 -5.72 5.21 -11.30
CA THR A 264 -5.89 3.92 -10.62
C THR A 264 -4.56 3.20 -10.50
N ILE A 265 -4.38 2.48 -9.39
CA ILE A 265 -3.38 1.42 -9.30
C ILE A 265 -3.78 0.23 -10.18
N ASP A 266 -2.80 -0.54 -10.62
CA ASP A 266 -2.95 -1.60 -11.61
C ASP A 266 -4.03 -2.64 -11.33
N PHE A 267 -4.11 -3.19 -10.12
CA PHE A 267 -5.10 -4.22 -9.81
C PHE A 267 -6.54 -3.69 -9.90
N TYR A 268 -6.78 -2.40 -9.63
CA TYR A 268 -8.08 -1.79 -9.92
C TYR A 268 -8.34 -1.69 -11.42
N GLY A 269 -7.32 -1.33 -12.20
CA GLY A 269 -7.44 -1.32 -13.66
C GLY A 269 -7.68 -2.70 -14.24
N TYR A 270 -6.95 -3.72 -13.78
CA TYR A 270 -7.16 -5.10 -14.20
C TYR A 270 -8.55 -5.60 -13.78
N THR A 271 -9.05 -5.21 -12.61
CA THR A 271 -10.42 -5.57 -12.20
C THR A 271 -11.44 -4.93 -13.13
N ALA A 272 -11.26 -3.66 -13.49
CA ALA A 272 -12.11 -3.01 -14.49
C ALA A 272 -12.04 -3.71 -15.87
N GLN A 273 -10.85 -4.15 -16.30
CA GLN A 273 -10.70 -4.94 -17.54
C GLN A 273 -11.43 -6.28 -17.48
N LEU A 274 -11.44 -6.95 -16.33
CA LEU A 274 -12.16 -8.21 -16.16
C LEU A 274 -13.68 -8.01 -16.15
N GLU A 275 -14.17 -6.95 -15.51
CA GLU A 275 -15.60 -6.66 -15.42
C GLU A 275 -16.18 -6.11 -16.72
N LYS A 276 -15.37 -5.34 -17.48
CA LYS A 276 -15.75 -4.68 -18.74
C LYS A 276 -14.66 -4.85 -19.82
N PRO A 277 -14.38 -6.08 -20.27
CA PRO A 277 -13.31 -6.37 -21.24
C PRO A 277 -13.53 -5.70 -22.60
N GLU A 278 -14.74 -5.30 -22.94
CA GLU A 278 -15.06 -4.58 -24.16
C GLU A 278 -14.66 -3.09 -24.11
N PHE A 279 -14.62 -2.46 -22.91
CA PHE A 279 -14.47 -1.00 -22.78
C PHE A 279 -13.31 -0.56 -21.90
N CYS A 280 -13.01 -1.29 -20.83
CA CYS A 280 -12.03 -0.87 -19.84
C CYS A 280 -10.62 -1.31 -20.22
N ARG A 281 -9.64 -0.41 -20.16
CA ARG A 281 -8.21 -0.73 -20.33
C ARG A 281 -7.40 -0.02 -19.27
N TYR A 282 -6.45 -0.73 -18.67
CA TYR A 282 -5.46 -0.13 -17.79
C TYR A 282 -4.25 0.31 -18.62
N ILE A 283 -3.75 1.51 -18.36
CA ILE A 283 -2.59 2.09 -19.01
C ILE A 283 -1.56 2.41 -17.93
N VAL A 284 -0.35 1.88 -18.12
CA VAL A 284 0.85 2.39 -17.46
C VAL A 284 1.41 3.52 -18.32
N PRO A 285 1.57 4.75 -17.79
CA PRO A 285 1.89 5.90 -18.62
C PRO A 285 3.27 5.82 -19.27
N SER A 286 3.37 6.22 -20.54
CA SER A 286 4.61 6.13 -21.31
C SER A 286 5.63 7.23 -20.98
N ASP A 287 5.18 8.29 -20.32
CA ASP A 287 6.02 9.36 -19.77
C ASP A 287 6.63 9.01 -18.42
N GLY A 288 6.25 7.89 -17.79
CA GLY A 288 6.95 7.37 -16.63
C GLY A 288 5.99 6.79 -15.58
N SER A 289 6.43 5.73 -14.92
CA SER A 289 5.75 5.18 -13.74
C SER A 289 6.77 4.51 -12.83
N ILE A 290 6.32 3.82 -11.80
CA ILE A 290 7.14 2.96 -10.97
C ILE A 290 6.46 1.62 -10.77
N VAL A 291 7.26 0.64 -10.41
CA VAL A 291 6.79 -0.60 -9.78
C VAL A 291 7.07 -0.50 -8.29
N ASN A 292 6.14 -0.95 -7.45
CA ASN A 292 6.35 -1.10 -6.01
C ASN A 292 6.20 -2.55 -5.62
N GLY A 293 7.11 -3.03 -4.79
CA GLY A 293 6.92 -4.27 -4.03
C GLY A 293 6.04 -4.00 -2.81
N ASP A 294 5.07 -4.86 -2.56
CA ASP A 294 4.21 -4.77 -1.37
C ASP A 294 4.80 -5.58 -0.22
N PRO A 295 5.39 -4.96 0.82
CA PRO A 295 6.28 -5.69 1.71
C PRO A 295 5.56 -6.52 2.76
N ILE A 296 6.24 -7.55 3.25
CA ILE A 296 5.96 -8.25 4.50
C ILE A 296 7.24 -8.32 5.35
N ALA A 297 7.11 -8.09 6.66
CA ALA A 297 8.24 -8.03 7.58
C ALA A 297 7.92 -8.64 8.96
N LEU A 298 8.98 -9.12 9.62
CA LEU A 298 8.93 -9.55 11.01
C LEU A 298 9.08 -8.34 11.94
N LEU A 299 8.15 -8.14 12.87
CA LEU A 299 8.24 -7.04 13.83
C LEU A 299 9.20 -7.40 14.97
N SER A 300 9.94 -6.40 15.47
CA SER A 300 10.84 -6.56 16.62
C SER A 300 10.11 -6.84 17.94
N THR A 301 8.80 -6.59 17.96
CA THR A 301 7.92 -6.77 19.11
C THR A 301 7.42 -8.21 19.29
N THR A 302 7.49 -9.05 18.23
CA THR A 302 6.95 -10.41 18.25
C THR A 302 7.45 -11.26 19.42
N LYS A 303 6.53 -12.00 20.04
CA LYS A 303 6.83 -13.06 21.01
C LYS A 303 6.74 -14.47 20.41
N ASN A 304 6.29 -14.57 19.16
CA ASN A 304 6.11 -15.83 18.44
C ASN A 304 6.95 -15.86 17.14
N PRO A 305 8.28 -15.63 17.19
CA PRO A 305 9.09 -15.42 16.00
C PRO A 305 9.07 -16.61 15.02
N GLU A 306 9.02 -17.85 15.51
CA GLU A 306 8.94 -19.02 14.64
C GLU A 306 7.61 -19.10 13.89
N ALA A 307 6.49 -18.88 14.58
CA ALA A 307 5.17 -18.88 13.97
C ALA A 307 4.97 -17.69 13.01
N ALA A 308 5.47 -16.51 13.38
CA ALA A 308 5.44 -15.32 12.54
C ALA A 308 6.24 -15.54 11.24
N GLN A 309 7.44 -16.12 11.34
CA GLN A 309 8.24 -16.47 10.16
C GLN A 309 7.59 -17.58 9.33
N ALA A 310 6.83 -18.51 9.93
CA ALA A 310 6.06 -19.48 9.16
C ALA A 310 4.95 -18.82 8.33
N PHE A 311 4.25 -17.82 8.88
CA PHE A 311 3.29 -17.02 8.12
C PHE A 311 3.97 -16.22 7.00
N ILE A 312 5.09 -15.55 7.30
CA ILE A 312 5.87 -14.82 6.28
C ILE A 312 6.31 -15.78 5.17
N ALA A 313 6.81 -16.96 5.50
CA ALA A 313 7.22 -17.94 4.51
C ALA A 313 6.04 -18.40 3.63
N TRP A 314 4.87 -18.64 4.23
CA TRP A 314 3.67 -18.98 3.46
C TRP A 314 3.30 -17.84 2.49
N VAL A 315 3.21 -16.60 2.98
CA VAL A 315 2.88 -15.41 2.15
C VAL A 315 3.85 -15.26 0.96
N LEU A 316 5.13 -15.56 1.15
CA LEU A 316 6.15 -15.44 0.11
C LEU A 316 6.22 -16.66 -0.83
N SER A 317 5.74 -17.82 -0.39
CA SER A 317 5.79 -19.06 -1.17
C SER A 317 4.95 -19.00 -2.45
N THR A 318 5.30 -19.85 -3.42
CA THR A 318 4.47 -20.06 -4.61
C THR A 318 3.02 -20.45 -4.23
N GLU A 319 2.81 -21.22 -3.16
CA GLU A 319 1.48 -21.61 -2.69
C GLU A 319 0.67 -20.41 -2.16
N GLY A 320 1.23 -19.65 -1.21
CA GLY A 320 0.53 -18.54 -0.59
C GLY A 320 0.30 -17.37 -1.53
N GLN A 321 1.22 -17.11 -2.48
CA GLN A 321 1.01 -16.06 -3.48
C GLN A 321 -0.07 -16.40 -4.53
N LYS A 322 -0.63 -17.61 -4.55
CA LYS A 322 -1.80 -17.91 -5.40
C LYS A 322 -3.03 -17.09 -5.02
N ILE A 323 -3.12 -16.59 -3.78
CA ILE A 323 -4.25 -15.74 -3.36
C ILE A 323 -4.39 -14.48 -4.23
N TRP A 324 -3.28 -13.99 -4.80
CA TRP A 324 -3.29 -12.80 -5.66
C TRP A 324 -4.02 -13.04 -6.98
N LEU A 325 -4.07 -14.30 -7.44
CA LEU A 325 -4.75 -14.73 -8.65
C LEU A 325 -6.26 -14.85 -8.49
N ASP A 326 -6.80 -14.79 -7.27
CA ASP A 326 -8.24 -14.82 -7.04
C ASP A 326 -8.89 -13.62 -7.77
N PRO A 327 -9.91 -13.82 -8.61
CA PRO A 327 -10.56 -12.72 -9.33
C PRO A 327 -11.11 -11.59 -8.45
N ARG A 328 -11.37 -11.87 -7.16
CA ARG A 328 -11.79 -10.87 -6.17
C ARG A 328 -10.65 -9.96 -5.73
N VAL A 329 -9.41 -10.46 -5.78
CA VAL A 329 -8.18 -9.75 -5.39
C VAL A 329 -7.48 -9.14 -6.60
N ASN A 330 -7.28 -9.97 -7.63
CA ASN A 330 -6.81 -9.60 -8.95
C ASN A 330 -5.50 -8.80 -8.99
N ARG A 331 -4.51 -9.26 -8.22
CA ARG A 331 -3.23 -8.58 -8.03
C ARG A 331 -2.08 -9.42 -8.60
N MET A 332 -0.97 -8.77 -8.95
CA MET A 332 0.21 -9.47 -9.46
C MET A 332 1.09 -10.02 -8.32
N PRO A 333 1.47 -11.31 -8.36
CA PRO A 333 2.40 -11.89 -7.39
C PRO A 333 3.81 -11.32 -7.59
N ALA A 334 4.59 -11.21 -6.52
CA ALA A 334 6.01 -10.87 -6.62
C ALA A 334 6.86 -12.08 -7.08
N ASN A 335 6.38 -13.31 -6.80
CA ASN A 335 6.98 -14.55 -7.25
C ASN A 335 6.40 -14.96 -8.61
N PRO A 336 7.16 -14.87 -9.72
CA PRO A 336 6.64 -15.19 -11.05
C PRO A 336 6.31 -16.68 -11.23
N ARG A 337 6.86 -17.59 -10.39
CA ARG A 337 6.56 -19.03 -10.46
C ARG A 337 5.10 -19.36 -10.16
N VAL A 338 4.37 -18.42 -9.55
CA VAL A 338 2.92 -18.52 -9.37
C VAL A 338 2.21 -18.72 -10.71
N PHE A 339 2.70 -18.11 -11.80
CA PHE A 339 2.13 -18.28 -13.14
C PHE A 339 2.32 -19.69 -13.72
N ASP A 340 3.27 -20.49 -13.21
CA ASP A 340 3.51 -21.86 -13.66
C ASP A 340 2.57 -22.89 -13.01
N THR A 341 1.86 -22.49 -11.95
CA THR A 341 0.88 -23.32 -11.24
C THR A 341 -0.37 -23.57 -12.11
N PRO A 342 -1.17 -24.62 -11.82
CA PRO A 342 -2.43 -24.86 -12.52
C PRO A 342 -3.40 -23.67 -12.48
N GLU A 343 -3.42 -22.91 -11.37
CA GLU A 343 -4.21 -21.70 -11.19
C GLU A 343 -3.62 -20.54 -11.99
N GLY A 344 -2.30 -20.35 -11.94
CA GLY A 344 -1.57 -19.32 -12.68
C GLY A 344 -1.74 -19.45 -14.20
N LYS A 345 -1.69 -20.66 -14.74
CA LYS A 345 -1.91 -20.94 -16.16
C LYS A 345 -3.31 -20.58 -16.66
N LYS A 346 -4.29 -20.40 -15.76
CA LYS A 346 -5.63 -19.92 -16.11
C LYS A 346 -5.73 -18.39 -16.13
N ARG A 347 -4.72 -17.69 -15.61
CA ARG A 347 -4.64 -16.23 -15.52
C ARG A 347 -3.64 -15.65 -16.51
N GLU A 348 -3.80 -16.03 -17.78
CA GLU A 348 -3.02 -15.50 -18.90
C GLU A 348 -3.07 -13.98 -18.98
N ASP A 349 -4.21 -13.40 -18.63
CA ASP A 349 -4.43 -11.96 -18.53
C ASP A 349 -3.49 -11.30 -17.51
N LEU A 350 -3.32 -11.86 -16.31
CA LEU A 350 -2.38 -11.34 -15.32
C LEU A 350 -0.92 -11.65 -15.66
N ARG A 351 -0.64 -12.76 -16.37
CA ARG A 351 0.71 -13.04 -16.85
C ARG A 351 1.16 -11.97 -17.85
N ILE A 352 0.30 -11.64 -18.82
CA ILE A 352 0.56 -10.56 -19.78
C ILE A 352 0.72 -9.21 -19.06
N ALA A 353 -0.15 -8.93 -18.08
CA ALA A 353 -0.02 -7.74 -17.25
C ALA A 353 1.35 -7.67 -16.54
N TYR A 354 1.78 -8.76 -15.90
CA TYR A 354 3.08 -8.86 -15.24
C TYR A 354 4.22 -8.61 -16.22
N GLU A 355 4.21 -9.26 -17.38
CA GLU A 355 5.23 -9.08 -18.43
C GLU A 355 5.26 -7.64 -18.99
N ASN A 356 4.12 -6.95 -19.02
CA ASN A 356 4.05 -5.55 -19.42
C ASN A 356 4.57 -4.63 -18.32
N THR A 357 4.24 -4.89 -17.06
CA THR A 357 4.79 -4.18 -15.90
C THR A 357 6.32 -4.27 -15.86
N MET A 358 6.89 -5.39 -16.28
CA MET A 358 8.35 -5.56 -16.39
C MET A 358 9.02 -4.74 -17.51
N LYS A 359 8.24 -4.16 -18.43
CA LYS A 359 8.72 -3.30 -19.53
C LYS A 359 8.47 -1.82 -19.25
N VAL A 360 7.89 -1.48 -18.11
CA VAL A 360 7.53 -0.10 -17.76
C VAL A 360 8.80 0.74 -17.70
N LEU A 361 8.70 1.95 -18.24
CA LEU A 361 9.75 2.96 -18.06
C LEU A 361 9.70 3.43 -16.61
N ALA A 362 10.51 2.78 -15.77
CA ALA A 362 10.64 3.16 -14.38
C ALA A 362 11.38 4.50 -14.29
N ILE A 363 10.74 5.49 -13.68
CA ILE A 363 11.40 6.75 -13.34
C ILE A 363 12.41 6.50 -12.20
N ASN A 364 13.41 7.37 -12.06
CA ASN A 364 14.30 7.34 -10.90
C ASN A 364 13.59 7.90 -9.66
N PHE A 365 12.71 7.11 -9.07
CA PHE A 365 11.91 7.49 -7.91
C PHE A 365 12.69 7.31 -6.61
N SER A 366 12.61 8.30 -5.73
CA SER A 366 13.15 8.24 -4.37
C SER A 366 12.02 8.26 -3.34
N ASP A 367 11.87 7.16 -2.61
CA ASP A 367 10.96 7.08 -1.46
C ASP A 367 11.36 8.05 -0.34
N GLU A 368 12.66 8.34 -0.18
CA GLU A 368 13.15 9.34 0.77
C GLU A 368 12.67 10.74 0.38
N VAL A 369 12.79 11.12 -0.89
CA VAL A 369 12.29 12.40 -1.40
C VAL A 369 10.77 12.49 -1.25
N ALA A 370 10.02 11.46 -1.64
CA ALA A 370 8.56 11.40 -1.46
C ALA A 370 8.15 11.62 0.00
N SER A 371 8.73 10.85 0.92
CA SER A 371 8.46 10.95 2.36
C SER A 371 8.75 12.33 2.94
N SER A 372 9.74 13.04 2.38
CA SER A 372 10.17 14.34 2.91
C SER A 372 9.15 15.46 2.73
N TYR A 373 8.18 15.32 1.82
CA TYR A 373 7.14 16.32 1.57
C TYR A 373 5.71 15.76 1.54
N GLU A 374 5.50 14.46 1.78
CA GLU A 374 4.21 13.76 1.63
C GLU A 374 3.03 14.52 2.26
N GLN A 375 3.15 14.93 3.52
CA GLN A 375 2.08 15.63 4.25
C GLN A 375 1.83 17.02 3.66
N SER A 376 2.90 17.72 3.27
CA SER A 376 2.80 19.00 2.58
C SER A 376 2.10 18.86 1.22
N LEU A 377 2.42 17.82 0.45
CA LEU A 377 1.75 17.51 -0.81
C LEU A 377 0.26 17.24 -0.58
N ILE A 378 -0.08 16.36 0.36
CA ILE A 378 -1.47 15.97 0.65
C ILE A 378 -2.30 17.21 0.98
N TRP A 379 -1.85 18.01 1.93
CA TRP A 379 -2.65 19.14 2.42
C TRP A 379 -2.63 20.33 1.46
N PHE A 380 -1.58 20.51 0.66
CA PHE A 380 -1.57 21.52 -0.40
C PHE A 380 -2.48 21.14 -1.57
N PHE A 381 -2.46 19.87 -2.01
CA PHE A 381 -3.39 19.33 -3.00
C PHE A 381 -4.83 19.53 -2.52
N TYR A 382 -5.13 19.07 -1.30
CA TYR A 382 -6.46 19.24 -0.71
C TYR A 382 -6.88 20.71 -0.70
N SER A 383 -6.01 21.61 -0.25
CA SER A 383 -6.37 23.03 -0.06
C SER A 383 -6.55 23.80 -1.37
N THR A 384 -5.77 23.47 -2.39
CA THR A 384 -5.70 24.25 -3.64
C THR A 384 -6.47 23.62 -4.80
N ILE A 385 -6.80 22.33 -4.70
CA ILE A 385 -7.52 21.57 -5.73
C ILE A 385 -8.84 21.06 -5.15
N THR A 386 -8.82 20.19 -4.14
CA THR A 386 -10.04 19.51 -3.63
C THR A 386 -11.03 20.47 -2.96
N ALA A 387 -10.58 21.26 -1.98
CA ALA A 387 -11.43 22.10 -1.15
C ALA A 387 -11.98 23.33 -1.87
N VAL A 388 -11.42 23.68 -3.02
CA VAL A 388 -11.80 24.82 -3.87
C VAL A 388 -12.15 24.38 -5.29
N HIS A 389 -12.51 23.09 -5.44
CA HIS A 389 -12.61 22.39 -6.73
C HIS A 389 -13.56 23.07 -7.72
N ASP A 390 -14.77 23.44 -7.29
CA ASP A 390 -15.74 24.14 -8.15
C ASP A 390 -15.15 25.40 -8.79
N LYS A 391 -14.37 26.17 -8.03
CA LYS A 391 -13.75 27.40 -8.53
C LYS A 391 -12.57 27.11 -9.45
N LEU A 392 -11.74 26.13 -9.10
CA LEU A 392 -10.65 25.67 -9.96
C LEU A 392 -11.20 25.19 -11.31
N GLN A 393 -12.19 24.29 -11.29
CA GLN A 393 -12.80 23.73 -12.49
C GLN A 393 -13.47 24.81 -13.33
N ASN A 394 -14.23 25.72 -12.73
CA ASN A 394 -14.85 26.82 -13.47
C ASN A 394 -13.82 27.75 -14.13
N THR A 395 -12.72 28.03 -13.44
CA THR A 395 -11.63 28.85 -13.97
C THR A 395 -10.96 28.16 -15.14
N TRP A 396 -10.68 26.87 -15.00
CA TRP A 396 -10.08 26.06 -16.06
C TRP A 396 -10.99 25.91 -17.27
N GLU A 397 -12.28 25.61 -17.07
CA GLU A 397 -13.29 25.54 -18.13
C GLU A 397 -13.29 26.83 -18.95
N LYS A 398 -13.36 28.00 -18.30
CA LYS A 398 -13.37 29.30 -18.98
C LYS A 398 -12.06 29.58 -19.71
N LEU A 399 -10.91 29.27 -19.10
CA LEU A 399 -9.59 29.47 -19.69
C LEU A 399 -9.39 28.57 -20.93
N ALA A 400 -9.67 27.28 -20.81
CA ALA A 400 -9.57 26.31 -21.89
C ALA A 400 -10.55 26.66 -23.04
N LYS A 401 -11.79 27.04 -22.70
CA LYS A 401 -12.77 27.49 -23.70
C LYS A 401 -12.30 28.74 -24.44
N ALA A 402 -11.73 29.74 -23.75
CA ALA A 402 -11.21 30.94 -24.40
C ALA A 402 -10.10 30.61 -25.42
N LYS A 403 -9.23 29.64 -25.12
CA LYS A 403 -8.24 29.12 -26.07
C LYS A 403 -8.89 28.42 -27.25
N LEU A 404 -9.77 27.45 -26.98
CA LEU A 404 -10.41 26.60 -28.00
C LEU A 404 -11.30 27.41 -28.96
N ASP A 405 -11.95 28.46 -28.44
CA ASP A 405 -12.78 29.39 -29.24
C ASP A 405 -11.93 30.46 -29.95
N GLY A 406 -10.59 30.44 -29.80
CA GLY A 406 -9.67 31.38 -30.46
C GLY A 406 -9.70 32.81 -29.92
N LYS A 407 -10.25 33.03 -28.72
CA LYS A 407 -10.36 34.36 -28.10
C LYS A 407 -9.04 34.87 -27.53
N ILE A 408 -8.16 33.96 -27.11
CA ILE A 408 -6.83 34.25 -26.61
C ILE A 408 -5.78 33.50 -27.43
N SER A 409 -4.59 34.09 -27.55
CA SER A 409 -3.46 33.45 -28.22
C SER A 409 -2.89 32.28 -27.40
N GLU A 410 -2.15 31.38 -28.04
CA GLU A 410 -1.43 30.29 -27.36
C GLU A 410 -0.51 30.83 -26.26
N SER A 411 0.24 31.91 -26.53
CA SER A 411 1.12 32.53 -25.55
C SER A 411 0.38 33.08 -24.34
N GLU A 412 -0.80 33.65 -24.56
CA GLU A 412 -1.62 34.19 -23.48
C GLU A 412 -2.25 33.08 -22.63
N PHE A 413 -2.74 32.03 -23.29
CA PHE A 413 -3.20 30.83 -22.62
C PHE A 413 -2.11 30.22 -21.73
N LEU A 414 -0.90 30.00 -22.27
CA LEU A 414 0.21 29.42 -21.51
C LEU A 414 0.61 30.30 -20.32
N ARG A 415 0.62 31.63 -20.49
CA ARG A 415 0.88 32.59 -19.41
C ARG A 415 -0.15 32.47 -18.28
N LEU A 416 -1.44 32.42 -18.62
CA LEU A 416 -2.51 32.29 -17.63
C LEU A 416 -2.50 30.91 -16.96
N VAL A 417 -2.23 29.84 -17.70
CA VAL A 417 -2.03 28.49 -17.14
C VAL A 417 -0.89 28.50 -16.13
N GLU A 418 0.25 29.08 -16.47
CA GLU A 418 1.40 29.17 -15.56
C GLU A 418 1.03 29.96 -14.29
N MET A 419 0.34 31.09 -14.41
CA MET A 419 -0.13 31.87 -13.25
C MET A 419 -1.15 31.11 -12.39
N MET A 420 -2.02 30.31 -13.01
CA MET A 420 -3.03 29.51 -12.33
C MET A 420 -2.43 28.31 -11.58
N THR A 421 -1.33 27.75 -12.08
CA THR A 421 -0.91 26.39 -11.69
C THR A 421 0.52 26.28 -11.13
N ASP A 422 1.39 27.27 -11.35
CA ASP A 422 2.73 27.29 -10.75
C ASP A 422 2.64 27.51 -9.22
N PRO A 423 3.09 26.55 -8.39
CA PRO A 423 3.00 26.65 -6.94
C PRO A 423 3.90 27.75 -6.36
N THR A 424 4.98 28.13 -7.06
CA THR A 424 5.91 29.20 -6.64
C THR A 424 5.34 30.60 -6.86
N LYS A 425 4.26 30.70 -7.64
CA LYS A 425 3.49 31.95 -7.83
C LYS A 425 2.34 32.07 -6.82
N LEU A 426 2.19 31.14 -5.86
CA LEU A 426 1.12 31.19 -4.86
C LEU A 426 1.66 31.82 -3.59
N SER A 427 1.45 33.12 -3.42
CA SER A 427 1.85 33.81 -2.19
C SER A 427 0.81 33.62 -1.10
N PHE A 428 1.22 33.17 0.08
CA PHE A 428 0.38 33.06 1.27
C PHE A 428 1.17 33.45 2.52
N LYS A 429 0.47 33.77 3.60
CA LYS A 429 1.10 34.06 4.90
C LYS A 429 1.16 32.78 5.72
N ASP A 430 2.36 32.32 6.07
CA ASP A 430 2.53 31.19 6.99
C ASP A 430 2.00 31.59 8.38
N PRO A 431 1.06 30.83 8.97
CA PRO A 431 0.40 31.21 10.21
C PRO A 431 1.31 31.09 11.44
N LYS A 432 2.39 30.31 11.36
CA LYS A 432 3.36 30.10 12.45
C LYS A 432 4.46 31.15 12.42
N THR A 433 5.02 31.43 11.24
CA THR A 433 6.12 32.40 11.11
C THR A 433 5.66 33.82 10.86
N GLY A 434 4.43 34.00 10.36
CA GLY A 434 3.89 35.28 9.92
C GLY A 434 4.51 35.83 8.63
N LYS A 435 5.43 35.10 7.99
CA LYS A 435 6.10 35.51 6.75
C LYS A 435 5.23 35.20 5.53
N VAL A 436 5.44 35.95 4.46
CA VAL A 436 4.88 35.63 3.15
C VAL A 436 5.80 34.60 2.49
N GLU A 437 5.22 33.45 2.16
CA GLU A 437 5.91 32.30 1.58
C GLU A 437 5.27 31.91 0.25
N THR A 438 5.95 31.05 -0.50
CA THR A 438 5.44 30.39 -1.70
C THR A 438 5.70 28.89 -1.62
N PHE A 439 4.97 28.07 -2.37
CA PHE A 439 5.03 26.62 -2.21
C PHE A 439 6.16 25.98 -3.04
N THR A 440 7.40 26.25 -2.65
CA THR A 440 8.58 25.59 -3.20
C THR A 440 8.78 24.20 -2.59
N GLU A 441 9.55 23.34 -3.26
CA GLU A 441 9.90 22.01 -2.71
C GLU A 441 10.62 22.12 -1.36
N SER A 442 11.53 23.09 -1.21
CA SER A 442 12.24 23.32 0.05
C SER A 442 11.31 23.77 1.17
N TYR A 443 10.30 24.60 0.87
CA TYR A 443 9.29 25.00 1.85
C TYR A 443 8.39 23.80 2.22
N ALA A 444 7.94 23.02 1.23
CA ALA A 444 7.16 21.82 1.48
C ALA A 444 7.89 20.84 2.39
N LYS A 445 9.19 20.61 2.18
CA LYS A 445 10.01 19.76 3.05
C LYS A 445 10.16 20.32 4.47
N SER A 446 10.30 21.64 4.61
CA SER A 446 10.55 22.26 5.93
C SER A 446 9.35 22.23 6.87
N ILE A 447 8.12 22.14 6.34
CA ILE A 447 6.88 22.10 7.15
C ILE A 447 6.28 20.70 7.29
N ASN A 448 6.80 19.70 6.58
CA ASN A 448 6.19 18.36 6.45
C ASN A 448 5.92 17.69 7.81
N GLU A 449 6.91 17.67 8.70
CA GLU A 449 6.78 17.10 10.04
C GLU A 449 5.77 17.87 10.91
N ALA A 450 5.75 19.20 10.79
CA ALA A 450 4.80 20.04 11.52
C ALA A 450 3.36 19.81 11.05
N LEU A 451 3.14 19.58 9.77
CA LEU A 451 1.81 19.21 9.26
C LEU A 451 1.33 17.87 9.77
N PHE A 452 2.23 16.93 10.04
CA PHE A 452 1.87 15.66 10.67
C PHE A 452 1.51 15.82 12.14
N THR A 453 2.36 16.53 12.89
CA THR A 453 2.36 16.55 14.36
C THR A 453 1.54 17.67 15.00
N ASP A 454 1.36 18.81 14.31
CA ASP A 454 0.68 20.00 14.83
C ASP A 454 -0.64 20.24 14.08
N VAL A 455 -1.73 19.74 14.67
CA VAL A 455 -3.07 19.79 14.07
C VAL A 455 -3.57 21.23 13.90
N ASP A 456 -3.25 22.14 14.81
CA ASP A 456 -3.73 23.52 14.77
C ASP A 456 -2.95 24.34 13.73
N TYR A 457 -1.64 24.12 13.63
CA TYR A 457 -0.84 24.65 12.53
C TYR A 457 -1.35 24.16 11.17
N ARG A 458 -1.57 22.85 11.03
CA ARG A 458 -2.12 22.26 9.81
C ARG A 458 -3.45 22.90 9.40
N LYS A 459 -4.41 23.01 10.33
CA LYS A 459 -5.72 23.65 10.06
C LYS A 459 -5.56 25.10 9.61
N SER A 460 -4.70 25.86 10.29
CA SER A 460 -4.47 27.27 9.96
C SER A 460 -3.82 27.45 8.59
N LEU A 461 -2.89 26.56 8.22
CA LEU A 461 -2.19 26.62 6.94
C LEU A 461 -3.11 26.19 5.78
N ILE A 462 -3.96 25.19 5.98
CA ILE A 462 -5.02 24.80 5.03
C ILE A 462 -5.91 26.00 4.68
N GLU A 463 -6.38 26.76 5.67
CA GLU A 463 -7.20 27.96 5.41
C GLU A 463 -6.41 29.06 4.68
N ALA A 464 -5.12 29.23 4.99
CA ALA A 464 -4.26 30.18 4.28
C ALA A 464 -4.10 29.80 2.80
N TRP A 465 -3.85 28.53 2.50
CA TRP A 465 -3.74 28.02 1.13
C TRP A 465 -5.05 28.08 0.36
N LYS A 466 -6.18 27.69 0.97
CA LYS A 466 -7.52 27.80 0.36
C LYS A 466 -7.83 29.24 -0.05
N LYS A 467 -7.56 30.19 0.85
CA LYS A 467 -7.76 31.62 0.59
C LYS A 467 -6.88 32.11 -0.56
N ALA A 468 -5.60 31.73 -0.57
CA ALA A 468 -4.66 32.12 -1.62
C ALA A 468 -5.07 31.52 -2.99
N ALA A 469 -5.43 30.24 -3.04
CA ALA A 469 -5.86 29.57 -4.26
C ALA A 469 -7.16 30.17 -4.81
N THR A 470 -8.14 30.43 -3.94
CA THR A 470 -9.38 31.11 -4.31
C THR A 470 -9.11 32.47 -4.96
N ALA A 471 -8.28 33.30 -4.32
CA ALA A 471 -7.92 34.62 -4.83
C ALA A 471 -7.17 34.54 -6.17
N ARG A 472 -6.29 33.55 -6.32
CA ARG A 472 -5.61 33.29 -7.60
C ARG A 472 -6.61 32.98 -8.70
N TYR A 473 -7.56 32.07 -8.47
CA TYR A 473 -8.54 31.69 -9.49
C TYR A 473 -9.45 32.87 -9.86
N ASP A 474 -9.86 33.68 -8.89
CA ASP A 474 -10.61 34.92 -9.16
C ASP A 474 -9.80 35.90 -10.03
N MET A 475 -8.50 36.06 -9.75
CA MET A 475 -7.61 36.90 -10.56
C MET A 475 -7.49 36.39 -12.00
N ILE A 476 -7.36 35.08 -12.23
CA ILE A 476 -7.34 34.52 -13.60
C ILE A 476 -8.66 34.79 -14.33
N LEU A 477 -9.80 34.64 -13.65
CA LEU A 477 -11.11 34.95 -14.22
C LEU A 477 -11.26 36.43 -14.57
N GLU A 478 -10.69 37.33 -13.77
CA GLU A 478 -10.66 38.77 -14.05
C GLU A 478 -9.77 39.10 -15.24
N GLU A 479 -8.57 38.51 -15.32
CA GLU A 479 -7.68 38.67 -16.47
C GLU A 479 -8.33 38.19 -17.76
N LEU A 480 -9.00 37.03 -17.74
CA LEU A 480 -9.74 36.51 -18.89
C LEU A 480 -10.82 37.49 -19.38
N LYS A 481 -11.59 38.11 -18.46
CA LYS A 481 -12.61 39.09 -18.82
C LYS A 481 -12.05 40.33 -19.51
N LYS A 482 -10.79 40.69 -19.24
CA LYS A 482 -10.13 41.86 -19.87
C LYS A 482 -9.72 41.56 -21.31
N LEU A 483 -9.57 40.29 -21.68
CA LEU A 483 -9.06 39.85 -22.98
C LEU A 483 -10.15 39.64 -24.05
N GLY A 484 -11.43 39.57 -23.67
CA GLY A 484 -12.57 39.39 -24.60
C GLY A 484 -13.47 38.21 -24.20
#